data_AF-A0A519Y198-F1
#
_entry.id   AF-A0A519Y198-F1
#
_cell.length_a   1.000
_cell.length_b   1.000
_cell.length_c   1.000
_cell.angle_alpha   90.00
_cell.angle_beta   90.00
_cell.angle_gamma   90.00
#
_symmetry.space_group_name_H-M   'P 1'
#
loop_
_entity.id
_entity.type
_entity.pdbx_description
1 polymer ?
#
loop_
_entity_poly.entity_id
_entity_poly.type
_entity_poly.pdbx_seq_one_letter_code
_entity_poly.pdbx_strand_id
1 'polypeptide(L)'
;VAVTDGDKVEAEMKFGFSVNTYGIGDLVAVINAIPEDAIQNLLKVYEETYEMAADLKAGGARHQSVYDAAKIELGLRKFLEDGGFKGFSDTFEDLHGMIQLPGIAAQRLMADGYGFAGEGDWKTAALVRACKVMGAGLAGGNAFMEDYTYHFDPSNSMVLGSHMLEVDASLASGKASLEVHPLGIGGKADPARLVFNVAGGDALNASLIDMGNRFRLLVNEVTAVEVENDLPNLPVARVLWKPLPDMKTGCAAWIYAGGAHHTAYSQNLTTEHLLDFANIAGLEYVNIGSDTKINQFRNELHWNEVFYK
;
A
#
# COMPACT_ATOMS: atom_id res chain seq x y z
N VAL A 1 13.36 7.14 -1.46
CA VAL A 1 12.90 8.44 -0.90
C VAL A 1 13.36 8.53 0.56
N ALA A 2 13.76 9.69 1.10
CA ALA A 2 14.40 9.75 2.44
C ALA A 2 13.58 9.10 3.57
N VAL A 3 12.26 9.31 3.57
CA VAL A 3 11.35 8.80 4.63
C VAL A 3 11.20 7.27 4.62
N THR A 4 11.58 6.58 3.54
CA THR A 4 11.48 5.10 3.46
C THR A 4 12.71 4.40 4.06
N ASP A 5 13.79 5.15 4.32
CA ASP A 5 14.98 4.64 5.01
C ASP A 5 14.81 4.64 6.55
N GLY A 6 15.77 4.08 7.29
CA GLY A 6 15.77 4.07 8.75
C GLY A 6 16.54 2.90 9.34
N ASP A 7 16.62 2.85 10.67
CA ASP A 7 17.36 1.82 11.40
C ASP A 7 16.53 0.53 11.57
N LYS A 8 16.86 -0.48 10.77
CA LYS A 8 16.22 -1.81 10.83
C LYS A 8 16.55 -2.58 12.10
N VAL A 9 17.72 -2.34 12.71
CA VAL A 9 18.13 -2.98 13.97
C VAL A 9 17.34 -2.38 15.12
N GLU A 10 17.19 -1.05 15.15
CA GLU A 10 16.33 -0.40 16.14
C GLU A 10 14.88 -0.87 16.00
N ALA A 11 14.37 -0.96 14.77
CA ALA A 11 13.03 -1.48 14.51
C ALA A 11 12.85 -2.93 15.01
N GLU A 12 13.82 -3.81 14.77
CA GLU A 12 13.78 -5.19 15.27
C GLU A 12 13.81 -5.24 16.81
N MET A 13 14.64 -4.41 17.45
CA MET A 13 14.65 -4.32 18.91
C MET A 13 13.34 -3.77 19.49
N LYS A 14 12.72 -2.82 18.79
CA LYS A 14 11.51 -2.12 19.24
C LYS A 14 10.23 -2.94 19.02
N PHE A 15 10.12 -3.60 17.87
CA PHE A 15 8.89 -4.25 17.41
C PHE A 15 9.01 -5.77 17.26
N GLY A 16 10.22 -6.31 17.18
CA GLY A 16 10.48 -7.74 17.00
C GLY A 16 10.34 -8.26 15.56
N PHE A 17 10.07 -7.41 14.57
CA PHE A 17 10.08 -7.83 13.16
C PHE A 17 11.47 -7.67 12.55
N SER A 18 11.89 -8.66 11.76
CA SER A 18 13.15 -8.61 11.02
C SER A 18 12.94 -8.08 9.60
N VAL A 19 13.84 -7.23 9.13
CA VAL A 19 13.85 -6.75 7.74
C VAL A 19 15.19 -7.09 7.09
N ASN A 20 15.14 -7.96 6.09
CA ASN A 20 16.31 -8.40 5.33
C ASN A 20 16.04 -8.30 3.83
N THR A 21 17.08 -8.03 3.05
CA THR A 21 17.00 -7.88 1.60
C THR A 21 17.58 -9.11 0.91
N TYR A 22 16.85 -9.61 -0.09
CA TYR A 22 17.31 -10.66 -1.00
C TYR A 22 17.62 -10.03 -2.35
N GLY A 23 18.62 -10.55 -3.05
CA GLY A 23 18.95 -10.06 -4.38
C GLY A 23 17.81 -10.39 -5.36
N ILE A 24 17.48 -9.48 -6.29
CA ILE A 24 16.39 -9.72 -7.24
C ILE A 24 16.57 -11.00 -8.07
N GLY A 25 17.83 -11.39 -8.31
CA GLY A 25 18.18 -12.63 -9.00
C GLY A 25 17.69 -13.91 -8.31
N ASP A 26 17.60 -13.91 -6.97
CA ASP A 26 17.09 -15.05 -6.21
C ASP A 26 15.59 -15.25 -6.48
N LEU A 27 14.82 -14.16 -6.48
CA LEU A 27 13.42 -14.18 -6.86
C LEU A 27 13.22 -14.57 -8.32
N VAL A 28 14.03 -14.02 -9.24
CA VAL A 28 13.99 -14.37 -10.67
C VAL A 28 14.21 -15.86 -10.89
N ALA A 29 15.12 -16.50 -10.15
CA ALA A 29 15.34 -17.94 -10.22
C ALA A 29 14.08 -18.73 -9.84
N VAL A 30 13.36 -18.31 -8.78
CA VAL A 30 12.10 -18.94 -8.36
C VAL A 30 11.00 -18.72 -9.39
N ILE A 31 10.82 -17.49 -9.90
CA ILE A 31 9.86 -17.15 -10.96
C ILE A 31 10.10 -18.05 -12.18
N ASN A 32 11.35 -18.21 -12.60
CA ASN A 32 11.69 -19.01 -13.78
C ASN A 32 11.45 -20.52 -13.60
N ALA A 33 11.38 -21.01 -12.37
CA ALA A 33 11.13 -22.40 -12.05
C ALA A 33 9.64 -22.74 -11.85
N ILE A 34 8.73 -21.76 -11.95
CA ILE A 34 7.29 -22.00 -11.82
C ILE A 34 6.80 -22.92 -12.96
N PRO A 35 6.09 -24.01 -12.64
CA PRO A 35 5.63 -24.95 -13.65
C PRO A 35 4.44 -24.40 -14.44
N GLU A 36 4.38 -24.76 -15.72
CA GLU A 36 3.41 -24.23 -16.67
C GLU A 36 1.95 -24.46 -16.26
N ASP A 37 1.64 -25.62 -15.67
CA ASP A 37 0.28 -25.95 -15.23
C ASP A 37 -0.21 -25.03 -14.11
N ALA A 38 0.66 -24.61 -13.18
CA ALA A 38 0.34 -23.65 -12.14
C ALA A 38 0.00 -22.27 -12.75
N ILE A 39 0.75 -21.83 -13.76
CA ILE A 39 0.52 -20.55 -14.46
C ILE A 39 -0.84 -20.60 -15.17
N GLN A 40 -1.11 -21.67 -15.92
CA GLN A 40 -2.38 -21.85 -16.62
C GLN A 40 -3.58 -21.91 -15.66
N ASN A 41 -3.41 -22.49 -14.48
CA ASN A 41 -4.47 -22.50 -13.46
C ASN A 41 -4.72 -21.11 -12.88
N LEU A 42 -3.66 -20.34 -12.59
CA LEU A 42 -3.82 -18.97 -12.09
C LEU A 42 -4.46 -18.03 -13.14
N LEU A 43 -4.14 -18.21 -14.42
CA LEU A 43 -4.78 -17.46 -15.51
C LEU A 43 -6.29 -17.70 -15.57
N LYS A 44 -6.75 -18.95 -15.37
CA LYS A 44 -8.19 -19.24 -15.26
C LYS A 44 -8.83 -18.52 -14.07
N VAL A 45 -8.13 -18.51 -12.93
CA VAL A 45 -8.59 -17.76 -11.75
C VAL A 45 -8.73 -16.28 -12.07
N TYR A 46 -7.80 -15.68 -12.82
CA TYR A 46 -7.93 -14.28 -13.26
C TYR A 46 -9.16 -14.08 -14.15
N GLU A 47 -9.36 -14.93 -15.16
CA GLU A 47 -10.51 -14.84 -16.09
C GLU A 47 -11.87 -15.03 -15.38
N GLU A 48 -11.93 -15.86 -14.35
CA GLU A 48 -13.12 -16.09 -13.54
C GLU A 48 -13.38 -14.94 -12.55
N THR A 49 -12.32 -14.37 -11.96
CA THR A 49 -12.42 -13.38 -10.89
C THR A 49 -12.61 -11.96 -11.41
N TYR A 50 -11.97 -11.59 -12.52
CA TYR A 50 -11.85 -10.20 -12.98
C TYR A 50 -12.57 -9.93 -14.29
N GLU A 51 -12.88 -8.66 -14.54
CA GLU A 51 -13.24 -8.22 -15.88
C GLU A 51 -11.96 -8.12 -16.73
N MET A 52 -11.99 -8.71 -17.92
CA MET A 52 -10.84 -8.78 -18.82
C MET A 52 -11.26 -8.52 -20.26
N ALA A 53 -10.56 -7.59 -20.91
CA ALA A 53 -10.71 -7.37 -22.35
C ALA A 53 -10.26 -8.61 -23.15
N ALA A 54 -10.86 -8.82 -24.32
CA ALA A 54 -10.63 -10.01 -25.13
C ALA A 54 -9.17 -10.17 -25.58
N ASP A 55 -8.43 -9.07 -25.73
CA ASP A 55 -7.02 -9.07 -26.11
C ASP A 55 -6.05 -9.45 -24.97
N LEU A 56 -6.55 -9.53 -23.73
CA LEU A 56 -5.80 -9.99 -22.55
C LEU A 56 -6.01 -11.49 -22.25
N LYS A 57 -7.07 -12.09 -22.80
CA LYS A 57 -7.40 -13.52 -22.65
C LYS A 57 -6.55 -14.40 -23.55
N ALA A 58 -6.58 -15.72 -23.32
CA ALA A 58 -5.83 -16.68 -24.13
C ALA A 58 -6.02 -16.47 -25.64
N GLY A 59 -4.90 -16.34 -26.38
CA GLY A 59 -4.88 -16.03 -27.81
C GLY A 59 -4.98 -14.54 -28.18
N GLY A 60 -5.18 -13.67 -27.20
CA GLY A 60 -5.19 -12.22 -27.37
C GLY A 60 -3.79 -11.61 -27.54
N ALA A 61 -3.73 -10.43 -28.18
CA ALA A 61 -2.47 -9.79 -28.55
C ALA A 61 -1.59 -9.37 -27.36
N ARG A 62 -2.21 -9.08 -26.20
CA ARG A 62 -1.53 -8.66 -24.97
C ARG A 62 -1.59 -9.73 -23.86
N HIS A 63 -2.01 -10.95 -24.20
CA HIS A 63 -2.09 -12.06 -23.26
C HIS A 63 -0.76 -12.38 -22.58
N GLN A 64 0.36 -12.22 -23.31
CA GLN A 64 1.70 -12.48 -22.76
C GLN A 64 1.97 -11.64 -21.50
N SER A 65 1.49 -10.38 -21.46
CA SER A 65 1.67 -9.55 -20.27
C SER A 65 0.97 -10.12 -19.05
N VAL A 66 -0.21 -10.70 -19.23
CA VAL A 66 -0.98 -11.35 -18.16
C VAL A 66 -0.32 -12.66 -17.72
N TYR A 67 0.18 -13.45 -18.68
CA TYR A 67 0.94 -14.67 -18.41
C TYR A 67 2.19 -14.37 -17.56
N ASP A 68 2.97 -13.36 -17.95
CA ASP A 68 4.19 -12.97 -17.23
C ASP A 68 3.86 -12.49 -15.81
N ALA A 69 2.76 -11.74 -15.65
CA ALA A 69 2.30 -11.29 -14.34
C ALA A 69 1.85 -12.45 -13.44
N ALA A 70 1.13 -13.46 -13.98
CA ALA A 70 0.75 -14.66 -13.25
C ALA A 70 1.99 -15.46 -12.79
N LYS A 71 3.02 -15.56 -13.65
CA LYS A 71 4.28 -16.20 -13.32
C LYS A 71 5.03 -15.45 -12.20
N ILE A 72 5.03 -14.12 -12.24
CA ILE A 72 5.58 -13.27 -11.18
C ILE A 72 4.84 -13.48 -9.85
N GLU A 73 3.49 -13.51 -9.85
CA GLU A 73 2.71 -13.76 -8.63
C GLU A 73 3.05 -15.11 -8.01
N LEU A 74 3.08 -16.19 -8.80
CA LEU A 74 3.40 -17.52 -8.30
C LEU A 74 4.82 -17.60 -7.75
N GLY A 75 5.78 -16.98 -8.43
CA GLY A 75 7.16 -16.91 -7.98
C GLY A 75 7.32 -16.15 -6.67
N LEU A 76 6.71 -14.96 -6.57
CA LEU A 76 6.69 -14.16 -5.34
C LEU A 76 6.02 -14.94 -4.19
N ARG A 77 4.83 -15.49 -4.43
CA ARG A 77 4.11 -16.28 -3.43
C ARG A 77 4.95 -17.43 -2.91
N LYS A 78 5.54 -18.22 -3.81
CA LYS A 78 6.41 -19.32 -3.44
C LYS A 78 7.62 -18.87 -2.62
N PHE A 79 8.28 -17.78 -3.04
CA PHE A 79 9.41 -17.22 -2.32
C PHE A 79 9.02 -16.76 -0.91
N LEU A 80 7.87 -16.11 -0.77
CA LEU A 80 7.31 -15.65 0.50
C LEU A 80 6.97 -16.82 1.44
N GLU A 81 6.32 -17.86 0.91
CA GLU A 81 5.93 -19.04 1.67
C GLU A 81 7.14 -19.86 2.12
N ASP A 82 8.06 -20.18 1.21
CA ASP A 82 9.26 -20.98 1.50
C ASP A 82 10.16 -20.28 2.53
N GLY A 83 10.25 -18.95 2.48
CA GLY A 83 11.01 -18.13 3.43
C GLY A 83 10.26 -17.77 4.71
N GLY A 84 8.97 -18.10 4.82
CA GLY A 84 8.13 -17.77 5.97
C GLY A 84 7.85 -16.27 6.15
N PHE A 85 8.03 -15.46 5.10
CA PHE A 85 7.86 -14.01 5.13
C PHE A 85 6.39 -13.61 5.33
N LYS A 86 6.15 -12.43 5.92
CA LYS A 86 4.81 -11.89 6.20
C LYS A 86 4.47 -10.64 5.38
N GLY A 87 5.42 -10.16 4.61
CA GLY A 87 5.30 -9.03 3.73
C GLY A 87 6.61 -8.80 2.99
N PHE A 88 6.59 -7.87 2.04
CA PHE A 88 7.73 -7.54 1.21
C PHE A 88 7.65 -6.11 0.70
N SER A 89 8.74 -5.63 0.11
CA SER A 89 8.76 -4.41 -0.69
C SER A 89 9.49 -4.73 -2.00
N ASP A 90 9.22 -3.96 -3.04
CA ASP A 90 10.01 -4.00 -4.28
C ASP A 90 10.75 -2.68 -4.49
N THR A 91 11.47 -2.56 -5.60
CA THR A 91 11.97 -1.28 -6.08
C THR A 91 12.03 -1.33 -7.61
N PHE A 92 11.45 -0.31 -8.26
CA PHE A 92 11.52 -0.21 -9.72
C PHE A 92 12.94 0.06 -10.24
N GLU A 93 13.88 0.43 -9.35
CA GLU A 93 15.28 0.70 -9.69
C GLU A 93 16.12 -0.57 -9.82
N ASP A 94 15.68 -1.70 -9.24
CA ASP A 94 16.35 -3.00 -9.38
C ASP A 94 15.36 -4.09 -9.82
N LEU A 95 15.19 -4.18 -11.13
CA LEU A 95 14.35 -5.19 -11.79
C LEU A 95 15.18 -6.09 -12.72
N HIS A 96 16.46 -6.30 -12.43
CA HIS A 96 17.31 -7.13 -13.28
C HIS A 96 16.78 -8.58 -13.36
N GLY A 97 16.55 -9.07 -14.58
CA GLY A 97 15.95 -10.39 -14.83
C GLY A 97 14.42 -10.45 -14.75
N MET A 98 13.75 -9.43 -14.19
CA MET A 98 12.29 -9.31 -14.20
C MET A 98 11.78 -8.82 -15.56
N ILE A 99 10.64 -9.36 -16.00
CA ILE A 99 10.00 -8.95 -17.27
C ILE A 99 9.13 -7.69 -17.06
N GLN A 100 8.46 -7.59 -15.90
CA GLN A 100 7.58 -6.49 -15.51
C GLN A 100 7.81 -6.16 -14.03
N LEU A 101 7.45 -4.93 -13.63
CA LEU A 101 7.29 -4.58 -12.22
C LEU A 101 6.06 -5.35 -11.65
N PRO A 102 6.11 -5.91 -10.42
CA PRO A 102 5.01 -6.65 -9.83
C PRO A 102 3.75 -5.79 -9.54
N GLY A 103 2.81 -5.74 -10.49
CA GLY A 103 1.52 -5.07 -10.30
C GLY A 103 0.46 -5.94 -9.61
N ILE A 104 -0.35 -6.65 -10.42
CA ILE A 104 -1.41 -7.56 -9.92
C ILE A 104 -0.92 -8.56 -8.87
N ALA A 105 0.34 -9.02 -8.98
CA ALA A 105 0.96 -9.89 -7.99
C ALA A 105 0.97 -9.26 -6.58
N ALA A 106 1.41 -8.01 -6.44
CA ALA A 106 1.40 -7.30 -5.17
C ALA A 106 -0.02 -7.04 -4.67
N GLN A 107 -0.94 -6.66 -5.56
CA GLN A 107 -2.35 -6.41 -5.22
C GLN A 107 -3.04 -7.64 -4.65
N ARG A 108 -2.82 -8.82 -5.24
CA ARG A 108 -3.41 -10.09 -4.79
C ARG A 108 -2.71 -10.65 -3.55
N LEU A 109 -1.38 -10.55 -3.45
CA LEU A 109 -0.66 -10.94 -2.24
C LEU A 109 -1.08 -10.10 -1.03
N MET A 110 -1.27 -8.78 -1.21
CA MET A 110 -1.84 -7.97 -0.14
C MET A 110 -3.26 -8.43 0.24
N ALA A 111 -4.12 -8.73 -0.73
CA ALA A 111 -5.46 -9.25 -0.46
C ALA A 111 -5.43 -10.58 0.34
N ASP A 112 -4.41 -11.41 0.14
CA ASP A 112 -4.16 -12.64 0.90
C ASP A 112 -3.55 -12.40 2.30
N GLY A 113 -3.31 -11.14 2.65
CA GLY A 113 -2.88 -10.74 3.99
C GLY A 113 -1.41 -10.34 4.10
N TYR A 114 -0.62 -10.38 3.03
CA TYR A 114 0.77 -9.94 3.08
C TYR A 114 0.87 -8.42 3.27
N GLY A 115 1.87 -7.97 4.03
CA GLY A 115 2.27 -6.56 4.03
C GLY A 115 3.00 -6.22 2.75
N PHE A 116 2.74 -5.04 2.20
CA PHE A 116 3.49 -4.50 1.07
C PHE A 116 3.61 -3.00 1.17
N ALA A 117 4.68 -2.45 0.62
CA ALA A 117 4.82 -1.06 0.21
C ALA A 117 5.93 -0.97 -0.85
N GLY A 118 5.82 -0.01 -1.75
CA GLY A 118 6.77 0.16 -2.85
C GLY A 118 8.12 0.73 -2.42
N GLU A 119 9.06 0.78 -3.37
CA GLU A 119 10.32 1.54 -3.29
C GLU A 119 11.19 1.25 -2.06
N GLY A 120 11.20 -0.01 -1.62
CA GLY A 120 11.97 -0.48 -0.49
C GLY A 120 11.41 -0.05 0.86
N ASP A 121 10.17 0.44 0.94
CA ASP A 121 9.56 0.92 2.17
C ASP A 121 9.13 -0.20 3.12
N TRP A 122 10.12 -0.73 3.82
CA TRP A 122 9.94 -1.78 4.81
C TRP A 122 9.10 -1.36 6.02
N LYS A 123 9.06 -0.06 6.37
CA LYS A 123 8.28 0.43 7.52
C LYS A 123 6.79 0.37 7.21
N THR A 124 6.40 0.89 6.05
CA THR A 124 4.99 0.84 5.63
C THR A 124 4.57 -0.59 5.34
N ALA A 125 5.41 -1.43 4.72
CA ALA A 125 5.09 -2.84 4.52
C ALA A 125 4.80 -3.57 5.84
N ALA A 126 5.62 -3.32 6.89
CA ALA A 126 5.40 -3.88 8.22
C ALA A 126 4.10 -3.35 8.86
N LEU A 127 3.83 -2.04 8.73
CA LEU A 127 2.62 -1.41 9.26
C LEU A 127 1.35 -1.94 8.57
N VAL A 128 1.36 -2.09 7.25
CA VAL A 128 0.25 -2.69 6.48
C VAL A 128 -0.02 -4.11 6.99
N ARG A 129 1.02 -4.93 7.20
CA ARG A 129 0.85 -6.27 7.78
C ARG A 129 0.26 -6.21 9.20
N ALA A 130 0.73 -5.30 10.05
CA ALA A 130 0.20 -5.12 11.40
C ALA A 130 -1.29 -4.76 11.37
N CYS A 131 -1.68 -3.78 10.53
CA CYS A 131 -3.08 -3.38 10.37
C CYS A 131 -3.96 -4.53 9.86
N LYS A 132 -3.48 -5.30 8.88
CA LYS A 132 -4.18 -6.51 8.38
C LYS A 132 -4.43 -7.54 9.48
N VAL A 133 -3.46 -7.76 10.38
CA VAL A 133 -3.60 -8.69 11.51
C VAL A 133 -4.56 -8.13 12.56
N MET A 134 -4.44 -6.84 12.90
CA MET A 134 -5.34 -6.18 13.85
C MET A 134 -6.81 -6.20 13.37
N GLY A 135 -7.03 -6.00 12.07
CA GLY A 135 -8.36 -5.97 11.46
C GLY A 135 -8.94 -7.36 11.14
N ALA A 136 -8.28 -8.45 11.49
CA ALA A 136 -8.73 -9.80 11.15
C ALA A 136 -10.11 -10.09 11.75
N GLY A 137 -11.08 -10.44 10.89
CA GLY A 137 -12.47 -10.70 11.29
C GLY A 137 -13.37 -9.47 11.33
N LEU A 138 -12.83 -8.27 11.09
CA LEU A 138 -13.61 -7.03 10.93
C LEU A 138 -13.97 -6.80 9.46
N ALA A 139 -15.12 -6.17 9.21
CA ALA A 139 -15.55 -5.82 7.86
C ALA A 139 -14.79 -4.59 7.34
N GLY A 140 -14.29 -4.65 6.11
CA GLY A 140 -13.44 -3.63 5.47
C GLY A 140 -12.00 -4.12 5.27
N GLY A 141 -11.14 -3.29 4.67
CA GLY A 141 -9.77 -3.67 4.31
C GLY A 141 -8.67 -2.79 4.92
N ASN A 142 -7.44 -3.26 4.79
CA ASN A 142 -6.22 -2.54 5.16
C ASN A 142 -5.21 -2.67 4.02
N ALA A 143 -4.65 -1.57 3.54
CA ALA A 143 -3.88 -1.54 2.30
C ALA A 143 -2.69 -0.60 2.37
N PHE A 144 -1.73 -0.83 1.51
CA PHE A 144 -0.77 0.19 1.11
C PHE A 144 -1.46 1.30 0.33
N MET A 145 -1.09 2.55 0.57
CA MET A 145 -1.66 3.72 -0.11
C MET A 145 -0.69 4.90 -0.14
N GLU A 146 -0.77 5.73 -1.17
CA GLU A 146 -0.04 6.98 -1.31
C GLU A 146 -0.99 8.12 -1.72
N ASP A 147 -0.86 9.28 -1.07
CA ASP A 147 -1.49 10.54 -1.48
C ASP A 147 -0.97 10.97 -2.87
N TYR A 148 -1.75 10.72 -3.93
CA TYR A 148 -1.27 10.81 -5.30
C TYR A 148 -1.48 12.19 -5.94
N THR A 149 -2.64 12.80 -5.73
CA THR A 149 -2.94 14.16 -6.21
C THR A 149 -4.12 14.79 -5.45
N TYR A 150 -4.35 16.09 -5.66
CA TYR A 150 -5.35 16.87 -4.94
C TYR A 150 -6.41 17.48 -5.86
N HIS A 151 -7.64 17.51 -5.35
CA HIS A 151 -8.76 18.26 -5.94
C HIS A 151 -9.06 19.48 -5.06
N PHE A 152 -8.62 20.67 -5.48
CA PHE A 152 -8.80 21.91 -4.72
C PHE A 152 -10.10 22.66 -5.10
N ASP A 153 -11.24 22.05 -4.81
CA ASP A 153 -12.51 22.75 -4.75
C ASP A 153 -12.73 23.31 -3.33
N PRO A 154 -12.97 24.63 -3.15
CA PRO A 154 -13.18 25.23 -1.82
C PRO A 154 -14.34 24.63 -1.02
N SER A 155 -15.32 24.03 -1.70
CA SER A 155 -16.49 23.37 -1.11
C SER A 155 -16.35 21.84 -1.03
N ASN A 156 -15.40 21.26 -1.76
CA ASN A 156 -15.28 19.81 -1.91
C ASN A 156 -13.82 19.35 -2.05
N SER A 157 -12.92 19.88 -1.22
CA SER A 157 -11.50 19.51 -1.31
C SER A 157 -11.28 18.03 -0.98
N MET A 158 -10.53 17.33 -1.83
CA MET A 158 -10.28 15.89 -1.70
C MET A 158 -8.84 15.54 -2.07
N VAL A 159 -8.39 14.39 -1.58
CA VAL A 159 -7.18 13.71 -2.01
C VAL A 159 -7.57 12.49 -2.83
N LEU A 160 -6.84 12.25 -3.93
CA LEU A 160 -6.87 10.99 -4.64
C LEU A 160 -5.68 10.15 -4.17
N GLY A 161 -5.98 9.03 -3.54
CA GLY A 161 -4.99 8.02 -3.19
C GLY A 161 -4.89 6.91 -4.22
N SER A 162 -3.67 6.49 -4.49
CA SER A 162 -3.36 5.39 -5.40
C SER A 162 -1.92 4.90 -5.13
N HIS A 163 -1.38 4.14 -6.07
CA HIS A 163 0.05 3.94 -6.25
C HIS A 163 0.30 3.64 -7.74
N MET A 164 1.55 3.43 -8.15
CA MET A 164 1.85 3.15 -9.55
C MET A 164 1.13 1.91 -10.11
N LEU A 165 0.95 0.87 -9.29
CA LEU A 165 0.20 -0.36 -9.60
C LEU A 165 -0.56 -0.90 -8.38
N GLU A 166 0.04 -0.81 -7.20
CA GLU A 166 -0.07 -1.75 -6.10
C GLU A 166 -1.11 -1.31 -5.07
N VAL A 167 -2.35 -1.08 -5.50
CA VAL A 167 -3.49 -0.90 -4.58
C VAL A 167 -4.14 -2.24 -4.28
N ASP A 168 -4.28 -2.55 -3.00
CA ASP A 168 -4.78 -3.83 -2.48
C ASP A 168 -6.15 -4.22 -3.04
N ALA A 169 -6.24 -5.41 -3.63
CA ALA A 169 -7.46 -5.90 -4.26
C ALA A 169 -8.62 -6.14 -3.29
N SER A 170 -8.36 -6.27 -1.98
CA SER A 170 -9.40 -6.40 -0.95
C SER A 170 -10.23 -5.13 -0.75
N LEU A 171 -9.77 -3.98 -1.24
CA LEU A 171 -10.51 -2.72 -1.21
C LEU A 171 -11.47 -2.52 -2.39
N ALA A 172 -11.48 -3.44 -3.36
CA ALA A 172 -12.26 -3.27 -4.57
C ALA A 172 -13.77 -3.21 -4.28
N SER A 173 -14.40 -2.11 -4.67
CA SER A 173 -15.86 -2.02 -4.75
C SER A 173 -16.32 -2.67 -6.06
N GLY A 174 -17.03 -3.78 -5.95
CA GLY A 174 -17.48 -4.56 -7.10
C GLY A 174 -16.37 -5.38 -7.76
N LYS A 175 -16.56 -5.74 -9.03
CA LYS A 175 -15.62 -6.61 -9.76
C LYS A 175 -14.53 -5.77 -10.41
N ALA A 176 -13.27 -5.98 -9.99
CA ALA A 176 -12.12 -5.27 -10.53
C ALA A 176 -11.82 -5.64 -11.99
N SER A 177 -11.29 -4.67 -12.74
CA SER A 177 -10.83 -4.81 -14.13
C SER A 177 -9.34 -5.17 -14.13
N LEU A 178 -8.95 -6.28 -14.76
CA LEU A 178 -7.54 -6.58 -15.02
C LEU A 178 -7.14 -5.91 -16.33
N GLU A 179 -6.20 -4.98 -16.25
CA GLU A 179 -5.77 -4.13 -17.35
C GLU A 179 -4.26 -4.19 -17.54
N VAL A 180 -3.81 -3.96 -18.76
CA VAL A 180 -2.38 -3.82 -19.12
C VAL A 180 -2.20 -2.45 -19.72
N HIS A 181 -1.28 -1.66 -19.17
CA HIS A 181 -0.97 -0.31 -19.64
C HIS A 181 0.54 -0.06 -19.59
N PRO A 182 1.08 0.82 -20.45
CA PRO A 182 2.49 1.19 -20.40
C PRO A 182 2.88 1.81 -19.06
N LEU A 183 4.05 1.41 -18.55
CA LEU A 183 4.68 2.03 -17.38
C LEU A 183 6.15 2.32 -17.72
N GLY A 184 6.47 3.61 -17.90
CA GLY A 184 7.85 4.02 -18.20
C GLY A 184 8.80 3.88 -17.01
N ILE A 185 8.26 3.93 -15.79
CA ILE A 185 9.02 3.77 -14.53
C ILE A 185 9.56 2.33 -14.46
N GLY A 186 10.85 2.17 -14.20
CA GLY A 186 11.54 0.88 -14.20
C GLY A 186 11.92 0.32 -15.58
N GLY A 187 11.43 0.90 -16.68
CA GLY A 187 11.86 0.57 -18.04
C GLY A 187 11.59 -0.88 -18.47
N LYS A 188 10.47 -1.45 -18.02
CA LYS A 188 10.06 -2.85 -18.28
C LYS A 188 8.89 -2.94 -19.26
N ALA A 189 8.49 -4.18 -19.56
CA ALA A 189 7.29 -4.42 -20.35
C ALA A 189 6.04 -3.92 -19.60
N ASP A 190 4.96 -3.68 -20.36
CA ASP A 190 3.68 -3.17 -19.84
C ASP A 190 3.11 -4.12 -18.77
N PRO A 191 3.03 -3.69 -17.49
CA PRO A 191 2.59 -4.54 -16.40
C PRO A 191 1.07 -4.73 -16.38
N ALA A 192 0.62 -5.92 -15.98
CA ALA A 192 -0.78 -6.15 -15.63
C ALA A 192 -1.09 -5.62 -14.22
N ARG A 193 -2.23 -4.95 -14.07
CA ARG A 193 -2.76 -4.43 -12.79
C ARG A 193 -4.27 -4.62 -12.69
N LEU A 194 -4.79 -4.56 -11.47
CA LEU A 194 -6.21 -4.42 -11.18
C LEU A 194 -6.56 -2.95 -11.04
N VAL A 195 -7.64 -2.56 -11.71
CA VAL A 195 -8.22 -1.21 -11.71
C VAL A 195 -9.63 -1.29 -11.14
N PHE A 196 -9.89 -0.50 -10.10
CA PHE A 196 -11.16 -0.45 -9.38
C PHE A 196 -11.27 0.84 -8.57
N ASN A 197 -12.50 1.15 -8.14
CA ASN A 197 -12.76 2.19 -7.15
C ASN A 197 -12.86 1.55 -5.76
N VAL A 198 -12.40 2.26 -4.74
CA VAL A 198 -12.61 1.89 -3.33
C VAL A 198 -13.90 2.53 -2.83
N ALA A 199 -14.66 1.81 -2.02
CA ALA A 199 -15.92 2.29 -1.46
C ALA A 199 -15.70 3.44 -0.45
N GLY A 200 -16.71 4.30 -0.32
CA GLY A 200 -16.74 5.37 0.67
C GLY A 200 -16.94 4.88 2.11
N GLY A 201 -16.69 5.76 3.08
CA GLY A 201 -16.83 5.49 4.51
C GLY A 201 -15.72 6.08 5.35
N ASP A 202 -15.83 5.94 6.67
CA ASP A 202 -14.77 6.35 7.59
C ASP A 202 -13.53 5.47 7.41
N ALA A 203 -12.37 6.09 7.42
CA ALA A 203 -11.10 5.42 7.23
C ALA A 203 -9.95 6.15 7.94
N LEU A 204 -8.79 5.51 7.97
CA LEU A 204 -7.56 6.07 8.55
C LEU A 204 -6.42 5.98 7.53
N ASN A 205 -5.58 7.00 7.51
CA ASN A 205 -4.23 6.94 6.94
C ASN A 205 -3.23 6.92 8.09
N ALA A 206 -2.46 5.84 8.23
CA ALA A 206 -1.43 5.71 9.24
C ALA A 206 -0.03 5.66 8.64
N SER A 207 0.94 6.32 9.27
CA SER A 207 2.34 6.36 8.84
C SER A 207 3.27 6.13 10.03
N LEU A 208 4.19 5.17 9.90
CA LEU A 208 5.23 4.88 10.88
C LEU A 208 6.55 5.49 10.41
N ILE A 209 7.03 6.50 11.11
CA ILE A 209 8.21 7.27 10.73
C ILE A 209 9.33 7.01 11.73
N ASP A 210 10.54 6.83 11.22
CA ASP A 210 11.77 6.85 11.99
C ASP A 210 12.25 8.30 12.13
N MET A 211 12.27 8.82 13.37
CA MET A 211 12.72 10.17 13.68
C MET A 211 14.24 10.23 13.95
N GLY A 212 14.93 9.10 13.85
CA GLY A 212 16.36 8.91 14.05
C GLY A 212 16.75 8.46 15.47
N ASN A 213 16.00 8.85 16.50
CA ASN A 213 16.21 8.42 17.88
C ASN A 213 15.01 7.66 18.48
N ARG A 214 13.94 7.52 17.71
CA ARG A 214 12.66 6.93 18.10
C ARG A 214 11.75 6.82 16.88
N PHE A 215 10.70 6.02 17.01
CA PHE A 215 9.62 5.96 16.03
C PHE A 215 8.40 6.80 16.44
N ARG A 216 7.69 7.36 15.46
CA ARG A 216 6.41 8.05 15.60
C ARG A 216 5.35 7.34 14.76
N LEU A 217 4.21 7.02 15.35
CA LEU A 217 3.00 6.61 14.63
C LEU A 217 2.09 7.83 14.45
N LEU A 218 1.95 8.29 13.22
CA LEU A 218 1.07 9.38 12.83
C LEU A 218 -0.19 8.80 12.20
N VAL A 219 -1.37 9.23 12.66
CA VAL A 219 -2.65 8.78 12.13
C VAL A 219 -3.48 10.00 11.72
N ASN A 220 -4.05 9.97 10.52
CA ASN A 220 -5.06 10.93 10.09
C ASN A 220 -6.39 10.21 9.87
N GLU A 221 -7.43 10.69 10.55
CA GLU A 221 -8.80 10.33 10.27
C GLU A 221 -9.23 10.95 8.94
N VAL A 222 -9.80 10.14 8.06
CA VAL A 222 -10.27 10.57 6.74
C VAL A 222 -11.65 9.99 6.46
N THR A 223 -12.41 10.65 5.60
CA THR A 223 -13.66 10.09 5.07
C THR A 223 -13.47 9.78 3.60
N ALA A 224 -13.42 8.49 3.25
CA ALA A 224 -13.43 8.04 1.86
C ALA A 224 -14.77 8.37 1.21
N VAL A 225 -14.74 8.78 -0.04
CA VAL A 225 -15.91 9.19 -0.82
C VAL A 225 -15.97 8.42 -2.12
N GLU A 226 -17.19 8.10 -2.53
CA GLU A 226 -17.45 7.43 -3.80
C GLU A 226 -17.03 8.31 -4.99
N VAL A 227 -16.53 7.67 -6.05
CA VAL A 227 -16.15 8.36 -7.27
C VAL A 227 -17.42 8.69 -8.07
N GLU A 228 -17.74 9.98 -8.19
CA GLU A 228 -18.94 10.46 -8.90
C GLU A 228 -18.76 10.59 -10.42
N ASN A 229 -17.51 10.72 -10.89
CA ASN A 229 -17.18 10.95 -12.30
C ASN A 229 -16.23 9.87 -12.82
N ASP A 230 -16.46 9.40 -14.05
CA ASP A 230 -15.58 8.42 -14.68
C ASP A 230 -14.15 8.96 -14.82
N LEU A 231 -13.17 8.09 -14.54
CA LEU A 231 -11.74 8.36 -14.69
C LEU A 231 -11.15 7.46 -15.79
N PRO A 232 -11.59 7.58 -17.06
CA PRO A 232 -11.30 6.61 -18.11
C PRO A 232 -9.82 6.54 -18.52
N ASN A 233 -9.05 7.60 -18.22
CA ASN A 233 -7.64 7.70 -18.54
C ASN A 233 -6.72 7.45 -17.34
N LEU A 234 -7.28 7.10 -16.17
CA LEU A 234 -6.49 6.78 -14.98
C LEU A 234 -6.32 5.26 -14.90
N PRO A 235 -5.14 4.72 -15.24
CA PRO A 235 -4.99 3.29 -15.50
C PRO A 235 -4.79 2.46 -14.21
N VAL A 236 -5.07 3.03 -13.05
CA VAL A 236 -4.78 2.46 -11.72
C VAL A 236 -6.02 2.51 -10.83
N ALA A 237 -6.09 1.56 -9.89
CA ALA A 237 -7.06 1.58 -8.82
C ALA A 237 -6.85 2.78 -7.89
N ARG A 238 -7.94 3.25 -7.27
CA ARG A 238 -7.93 4.55 -6.60
C ARG A 238 -9.01 4.66 -5.53
N VAL A 239 -8.75 5.55 -4.58
CA VAL A 239 -9.70 6.01 -3.57
C VAL A 239 -9.70 7.54 -3.56
N LEU A 240 -10.84 8.14 -3.30
CA LEU A 240 -10.94 9.56 -2.97
C LEU A 240 -11.24 9.68 -1.48
N TRP A 241 -10.62 10.63 -0.78
CA TRP A 241 -10.99 10.93 0.60
C TRP A 241 -10.91 12.42 0.93
N LYS A 242 -11.58 12.77 2.03
CA LYS A 242 -11.51 14.07 2.67
C LYS A 242 -10.77 13.91 4.01
N PRO A 243 -9.58 14.51 4.18
CA PRO A 243 -8.89 14.45 5.44
C PRO A 243 -9.60 15.31 6.49
N LEU A 244 -9.67 14.81 7.72
CA LEU A 244 -10.17 15.59 8.86
C LEU A 244 -9.04 16.46 9.44
N PRO A 245 -9.38 17.62 10.04
CA PRO A 245 -10.70 18.24 10.08
C PRO A 245 -11.07 18.93 8.75
N ASP A 246 -10.06 19.27 7.96
CA ASP A 246 -10.18 19.83 6.61
C ASP A 246 -8.84 19.64 5.87
N MET A 247 -8.85 19.77 4.54
CA MET A 247 -7.68 19.61 3.68
C MET A 247 -6.47 20.45 4.12
N LYS A 248 -6.69 21.72 4.49
CA LYS A 248 -5.58 22.62 4.82
C LYS A 248 -4.97 22.25 6.17
N THR A 249 -5.81 22.01 7.17
CA THR A 249 -5.38 21.65 8.52
C THR A 249 -4.73 20.26 8.54
N GLY A 250 -5.36 19.26 7.90
CA GLY A 250 -4.87 17.89 7.83
C GLY A 250 -3.48 17.81 7.19
N CYS A 251 -3.32 18.37 5.97
CA CYS A 251 -2.03 18.38 5.30
C CYS A 251 -0.95 19.16 6.08
N ALA A 252 -1.31 20.31 6.67
CA ALA A 252 -0.33 21.09 7.44
C ALA A 252 0.15 20.32 8.69
N ALA A 253 -0.78 19.70 9.44
CA ALA A 253 -0.44 18.88 10.59
C ALA A 253 0.43 17.68 10.20
N TRP A 254 0.10 16.99 9.10
CA TRP A 254 0.88 15.86 8.58
C TRP A 254 2.33 16.26 8.26
N ILE A 255 2.50 17.38 7.55
CA ILE A 255 3.81 17.94 7.21
C ILE A 255 4.60 18.34 8.48
N TYR A 256 3.95 19.01 9.45
CA TYR A 256 4.62 19.38 10.70
C TYR A 256 5.06 18.16 11.53
N ALA A 257 4.29 17.07 11.48
CA ALA A 257 4.62 15.84 12.18
C ALA A 257 5.68 14.99 11.45
N GLY A 258 6.02 15.33 10.20
CA GLY A 258 6.98 14.60 9.38
C GLY A 258 6.41 13.31 8.76
N GLY A 259 5.10 13.29 8.52
CA GLY A 259 4.42 12.13 7.93
C GLY A 259 4.99 11.72 6.57
N ALA A 260 5.05 10.40 6.31
CA ALA A 260 5.44 9.90 5.00
C ALA A 260 4.35 10.13 3.94
N HIS A 261 4.69 9.98 2.67
CA HIS A 261 3.74 9.92 1.56
C HIS A 261 3.09 8.53 1.49
N HIS A 262 3.82 7.49 1.89
CA HIS A 262 3.31 6.14 2.06
C HIS A 262 2.55 5.98 3.37
N THR A 263 1.39 5.32 3.29
CA THR A 263 0.50 5.07 4.41
C THR A 263 -0.02 3.64 4.40
N ALA A 264 -0.37 3.16 5.58
CA ALA A 264 -1.33 2.07 5.73
C ALA A 264 -2.74 2.69 5.81
N TYR A 265 -3.50 2.56 4.73
CA TYR A 265 -4.91 2.94 4.68
C TYR A 265 -5.76 1.85 5.31
N SER A 266 -6.74 2.21 6.15
CA SER A 266 -7.63 1.26 6.84
C SER A 266 -9.08 1.72 6.82
N GLN A 267 -10.00 0.83 6.45
CA GLN A 267 -11.46 1.05 6.53
C GLN A 267 -12.10 0.39 7.76
N ASN A 268 -11.33 -0.40 8.51
CA ASN A 268 -11.89 -1.28 9.54
C ASN A 268 -11.20 -1.17 10.91
N LEU A 269 -10.15 -0.34 11.02
CA LEU A 269 -9.54 0.03 12.28
C LEU A 269 -10.02 1.41 12.73
N THR A 270 -9.96 1.63 14.04
CA THR A 270 -10.23 2.92 14.68
C THR A 270 -8.93 3.51 15.22
N THR A 271 -8.93 4.80 15.52
CA THR A 271 -7.81 5.47 16.20
C THR A 271 -7.47 4.83 17.54
N GLU A 272 -8.45 4.27 18.25
CA GLU A 272 -8.24 3.50 19.48
C GLU A 272 -7.36 2.27 19.26
N HIS A 273 -7.60 1.49 18.19
CA HIS A 273 -6.76 0.33 17.87
C HIS A 273 -5.29 0.72 17.65
N LEU A 274 -5.06 1.81 16.91
CA LEU A 274 -3.70 2.29 16.61
C LEU A 274 -3.03 2.96 17.82
N LEU A 275 -3.81 3.63 18.67
CA LEU A 275 -3.34 4.17 19.94
C LEU A 275 -2.91 3.04 20.89
N ASP A 276 -3.72 1.99 21.01
CA ASP A 276 -3.38 0.83 21.83
C ASP A 276 -2.15 0.11 21.31
N PHE A 277 -2.03 -0.06 19.99
CA PHE A 277 -0.82 -0.58 19.37
C PHE A 277 0.41 0.28 19.71
N ALA A 278 0.31 1.61 19.60
CA ALA A 278 1.39 2.52 19.95
C ALA A 278 1.75 2.44 21.45
N ASN A 279 0.76 2.32 22.34
CA ASN A 279 0.99 2.16 23.78
C ASN A 279 1.72 0.86 24.10
N ILE A 280 1.30 -0.26 23.49
CA ILE A 280 1.93 -1.58 23.67
C ILE A 280 3.38 -1.56 23.17
N ALA A 281 3.64 -0.93 22.01
CA ALA A 281 4.97 -0.80 21.44
C ALA A 281 5.80 0.33 22.10
N GLY A 282 5.20 1.17 22.95
CA GLY A 282 5.83 2.33 23.57
C GLY A 282 6.30 3.38 22.57
N LEU A 283 5.43 3.76 21.63
CA LEU A 283 5.67 4.74 20.57
C LEU A 283 5.05 6.09 20.90
N GLU A 284 5.61 7.16 20.32
CA GLU A 284 4.82 8.39 20.21
C GLU A 284 3.68 8.15 19.23
N TYR A 285 2.45 8.40 19.71
CA TYR A 285 1.24 8.42 18.90
C TYR A 285 0.79 9.87 18.69
N VAL A 286 0.47 10.23 17.44
CA VAL A 286 -0.07 11.54 17.08
C VAL A 286 -1.29 11.34 16.19
N ASN A 287 -2.43 11.92 16.59
CA ASN A 287 -3.68 11.86 15.83
C ASN A 287 -4.02 13.21 15.18
N ILE A 288 -4.46 13.16 13.93
CA ILE A 288 -5.05 14.27 13.19
C ILE A 288 -6.50 13.90 12.93
N GLY A 289 -7.42 14.53 13.65
CA GLY A 289 -8.85 14.27 13.59
C GLY A 289 -9.69 15.56 13.57
N SER A 290 -11.00 15.42 13.78
CA SER A 290 -11.97 16.52 13.68
C SER A 290 -11.68 17.71 14.63
N ASP A 291 -11.05 17.46 15.77
CA ASP A 291 -10.75 18.48 16.79
C ASP A 291 -9.33 19.09 16.66
N THR A 292 -8.55 18.68 15.66
CA THR A 292 -7.15 19.12 15.52
C THR A 292 -7.05 20.63 15.26
N LYS A 293 -6.32 21.32 16.13
CA LYS A 293 -5.97 22.75 15.99
C LYS A 293 -4.46 22.89 15.84
N ILE A 294 -4.00 23.45 14.72
CA ILE A 294 -2.56 23.49 14.36
C ILE A 294 -1.65 23.99 15.47
N ASN A 295 -1.98 25.07 16.17
CA ASN A 295 -1.11 25.61 17.22
C ASN A 295 -1.00 24.66 18.42
N GLN A 296 -2.10 24.01 18.79
CA GLN A 296 -2.12 23.03 19.87
C GLN A 296 -1.37 21.76 19.46
N PHE A 297 -1.62 21.27 18.24
CA PHE A 297 -0.93 20.13 17.64
C PHE A 297 0.60 20.33 17.64
N ARG A 298 1.08 21.51 17.21
CA ARG A 298 2.51 21.82 17.22
C ARG A 298 3.10 21.87 18.63
N ASN A 299 2.34 22.33 19.62
CA ASN A 299 2.79 22.27 21.02
C ASN A 299 2.90 20.82 21.51
N GLU A 300 1.93 19.96 21.16
CA GLU A 300 1.98 18.53 21.48
C GLU A 300 3.22 17.86 20.90
N LEU A 301 3.58 18.14 19.64
CA LEU A 301 4.82 17.63 19.04
C LEU A 301 6.06 18.08 19.84
N HIS A 302 6.12 19.34 20.30
CA HIS A 302 7.24 19.83 21.10
C HIS A 302 7.30 19.19 22.50
N TRP A 303 6.14 18.97 23.14
CA TRP A 303 6.08 18.33 24.46
C TRP A 303 6.46 16.85 24.38
N ASN A 304 5.91 16.14 23.39
CA ASN A 304 6.20 14.74 23.14
C ASN A 304 7.68 14.54 22.81
N GLU A 305 8.29 15.44 22.05
CA GLU A 305 9.72 15.39 21.73
C GLU A 305 10.61 15.39 22.98
N VAL A 306 10.18 16.03 24.08
CA VAL A 306 10.91 15.98 25.36
C VAL A 306 10.61 14.70 26.12
N PHE A 307 9.38 14.18 26.05
CA PHE A 307 8.96 12.99 26.79
C PHE A 307 9.51 11.69 26.21
N TYR A 308 9.50 11.54 24.87
CA TYR A 308 9.92 10.32 24.15
C TYR A 308 11.41 10.32 23.77
N LYS A 309 12.19 11.22 24.36
CA LYS A 309 13.62 11.37 24.07
C LYS A 309 14.47 10.25 24.66
#